data_AF-A0A969DFB2-F1
#
_entry.id   AF-A0A969DFB2-F1
#
_cell.length_a   1.000
_cell.length_b   1.000
_cell.length_c   1.000
_cell.angle_alpha   90.00
_cell.angle_beta   90.00
_cell.angle_gamma   90.00
#
_symmetry.space_group_name_H-M   'P 1'
#
loop_
_entity.id
_entity.type
_entity.pdbx_description
1 polymer ?
#
loop_
_entity_poly.entity_id
_entity_poly.type
_entity_poly.pdbx_seq_one_letter_code
_entity_poly.pdbx_strand_id
1 'polypeptide(L)' 'MAEDMKKEVEKEASEEQLSEEQLKNVAGGVNFDQLRRDNLDKDASQIDEIRRENLDKD' A
#
# COMPACT_ATOMS: atom_id res chain seq x y z
N MET A 1 22.49 19.07 -21.54
CA MET A 1 21.08 18.89 -21.97
C MET A 1 20.46 17.61 -21.42
N ALA A 2 20.91 16.40 -21.81
CA ALA A 2 20.32 15.16 -21.28
C ALA A 2 20.58 14.97 -19.76
N GLU A 3 21.77 15.34 -19.28
CA GLU A 3 22.06 15.29 -17.84
C GLU A 3 21.30 16.35 -17.04
N ASP A 4 21.11 17.54 -17.61
CA ASP A 4 20.36 18.63 -16.95
C ASP A 4 18.88 18.26 -16.77
N MET A 5 18.27 17.70 -17.83
CA MET A 5 16.88 17.20 -17.74
C MET A 5 16.74 16.06 -16.74
N LYS A 6 17.73 15.16 -16.66
CA LYS A 6 17.71 14.08 -15.66
C LYS A 6 17.76 14.63 -14.23
N LYS A 7 18.57 15.68 -14.02
CA LYS A 7 18.71 16.36 -12.73
C LYS A 7 17.44 17.11 -12.32
N GLU A 8 16.76 17.73 -13.29
CA GLU A 8 15.46 18.38 -13.07
C GLU A 8 14.38 17.36 -12.73
N VAL A 9 14.30 16.24 -13.45
CA VAL A 9 13.33 15.16 -13.17
C VAL A 9 13.56 14.53 -11.79
N GLU A 10 14.81 14.27 -11.41
CA GLU A 10 15.13 13.74 -10.07
C GLU A 10 14.81 14.75 -8.96
N LYS A 11 14.99 16.04 -9.23
CA LYS A 11 14.67 17.12 -8.31
C LYS A 11 13.15 17.26 -8.13
N GLU A 12 12.39 17.31 -9.21
CA GLU A 12 10.91 17.36 -9.18
C GLU A 12 10.32 16.14 -8.46
N ALA A 13 10.85 14.94 -8.76
CA ALA A 13 10.44 13.71 -8.07
C ALA A 13 10.72 13.73 -6.55
N SER A 14 11.77 14.44 -6.12
CA SER A 14 12.08 14.62 -4.69
C SER A 14 11.26 15.70 -4.00
N GLU A 15 10.80 16.72 -4.75
CA GLU A 15 9.98 17.83 -4.22
C GLU A 15 8.49 17.43 -4.07
N GLU A 16 8.01 16.48 -4.87
CA GLU A 16 6.63 15.94 -4.76
C GLU A 16 6.49 14.82 -3.70
N GLN A 17 7.60 14.28 -3.21
CA GLN A 17 7.58 13.24 -2.18
C GLN A 17 7.38 13.87 -0.79
N LEU A 18 6.41 13.34 -0.05
CA LEU A 18 6.22 13.68 1.36
C LEU A 18 7.49 13.33 2.14
N SER A 19 7.91 14.20 3.05
CA SER A 19 9.04 13.93 3.93
C SER A 19 8.77 12.72 4.82
N GLU A 20 9.81 12.04 5.29
CA GLU A 20 9.68 10.90 6.23
C GLU A 20 8.87 11.28 7.48
N GLU A 21 8.99 12.52 7.95
CA GLU A 21 8.23 13.03 9.09
C GLU A 21 6.75 13.25 8.75
N GLN A 22 6.44 13.77 7.56
CA GLN A 22 5.06 13.85 7.06
C GLN A 22 4.45 12.47 6.86
N LEU A 23 5.21 11.52 6.30
CA LEU A 23 4.79 10.12 6.17
C LEU A 23 4.54 9.48 7.54
N LYS A 24 5.39 9.75 8.54
CA LYS A 24 5.18 9.26 9.90
C LYS A 24 3.93 9.86 10.55
N ASN A 25 3.64 11.12 10.29
CA ASN A 25 2.43 11.80 10.79
C ASN A 25 1.15 11.31 10.09
N VAL A 26 1.19 11.04 8.79
CA VAL A 26 0.05 10.54 8.02
C VAL A 26 -0.19 9.05 8.28
N ALA A 27 0.87 8.25 8.28
CA ALA A 27 0.80 6.81 8.52
C ALA A 27 0.70 6.48 10.01
N GLY A 28 0.97 7.41 10.93
CA GLY A 28 0.92 7.15 12.38
C GLY A 28 1.87 6.02 12.83
N GLY A 29 2.95 5.75 12.07
CA GLY A 29 3.84 4.61 12.31
C GLY A 29 3.32 3.26 11.77
N VAL A 30 2.25 3.27 10.97
CA VAL A 30 1.71 2.08 10.30
C VAL A 30 2.67 1.60 9.21
N ASN A 31 3.08 0.34 9.31
CA ASN A 31 3.89 -0.32 8.28
C ASN A 31 2.98 -0.97 7.23
N PHE A 32 2.80 -0.31 6.09
CA PHE A 32 1.95 -0.80 5.00
C PHE A 32 2.46 -2.08 4.35
N ASP A 33 3.77 -2.30 4.31
CA ASP A 33 4.34 -3.55 3.79
C ASP A 33 4.00 -4.73 4.70
N GLN A 34 4.00 -4.51 6.02
CA GLN A 34 3.56 -5.52 6.98
C GLN A 34 2.05 -5.78 6.84
N LEU A 35 1.22 -4.73 6.78
CA LEU A 35 -0.22 -4.86 6.56
C LEU A 35 -0.58 -5.58 5.26
N ARG A 36 0.17 -5.34 4.18
CA ARG A 36 -0.03 -6.04 2.91
C ARG A 36 0.24 -7.53 3.07
N ARG A 37 1.32 -7.90 3.77
CA ARG A 37 1.64 -9.31 4.06
C ARG A 37 0.58 -9.96 4.95
N ASP A 38 0.21 -9.30 6.05
CA ASP A 38 -0.81 -9.81 6.96
C ASP A 38 -2.17 -10.01 6.26
N ASN A 39 -2.52 -9.14 5.29
CA ASN A 39 -3.75 -9.28 4.51
C ASN A 39 -3.64 -10.30 3.38
N LEU A 40 -2.44 -10.58 2.86
CA LEU A 40 -2.18 -11.68 1.93
C LEU A 40 -2.24 -13.03 2.65
N ASP A 41 -1.75 -13.08 3.89
CA ASP A 41 -1.75 -14.28 4.74
C ASP A 41 -3.13 -14.55 5.37
N LYS A 42 -3.99 -13.53 5.51
CA LYS A 42 -5.41 -13.71 5.84
C LYS A 42 -6.11 -14.32 4.64
N ASP A 43 -6.31 -15.63 4.72
CA ASP A 43 -6.99 -16.45 3.72
C ASP A 43 -8.26 -15.79 3.18
N ALA A 44 -8.23 -15.43 1.88
CA ALA A 44 -9.44 -15.08 1.11
C ALA A 44 -10.49 -16.22 1.10
N SER A 45 -10.08 -17.41 1.52
CA SER A 45 -10.86 -18.65 1.66
C SER A 45 -12.07 -18.51 2.59
N GLN A 46 -12.09 -17.55 3.52
CA GLN A 46 -13.27 -17.29 4.35
C GLN A 46 -14.49 -16.85 3.52
N ILE A 47 -14.29 -16.18 2.38
CA ILE A 47 -15.41 -15.72 1.56
C ILE A 47 -16.11 -16.89 0.87
N ASP A 48 -15.37 -17.88 0.38
CA ASP A 48 -15.95 -19.05 -0.28
C ASP A 48 -16.64 -20.00 0.70
N GLU A 49 -16.17 -20.02 1.95
CA GLU A 49 -16.84 -20.73 3.05
C GLU A 49 -18.14 -20.02 3.44
N ILE A 50 -18.13 -18.70 3.64
CA ILE A 50 -19.33 -17.89 3.92
C ILE A 50 -20.35 -17.97 2.77
N ARG A 51 -19.91 -17.99 1.51
CA ARG A 51 -20.81 -18.17 0.36
C ARG A 51 -21.48 -19.54 0.40
N ARG A 52 -20.72 -20.62 0.63
CA ARG A 52 -21.28 -21.98 0.75
C ARG A 52 -22.28 -22.08 1.89
N GLU A 53 -21.91 -21.58 3.06
CA GLU A 53 -22.80 -21.57 4.22
C GLU A 53 -24.12 -20.82 3.99
N ASN A 54 -24.11 -19.76 3.19
CA ASN A 54 -25.33 -19.01 2.86
C ASN A 54 -26.12 -19.64 1.71
N LEU A 55 -25.47 -20.38 0.80
CA LEU A 55 -26.12 -21.16 -0.27
C LEU A 55 -26.80 -22.43 0.26
N ASP A 56 -26.26 -23.05 1.30
CA ASP A 56 -26.83 -24.26 1.93
C ASP A 56 -27.96 -23.94 2.94
N LYS A 57 -28.24 -22.64 3.18
CA LYS A 57 -29.32 -22.16 4.07
C LYS A 57 -30.67 -21.98 3.38
N ASP A 58 -30.73 -22.11 2.05
CA ASP A 58 -31.96 -22.13 1.25
C ASP A 58 -32.43 -23.57 0.97
#